data_AF-A0AA43UEQ2-F1
#
_entry.id   AF-A0AA43UEQ2-F1
#
_cell.length_a   1.000
_cell.length_b   1.000
_cell.length_c   1.000
_cell.angle_alpha   90.00
_cell.angle_beta   90.00
_cell.angle_gamma   90.00
#
_symmetry.space_group_name_H-M   'P 1'
#
loop_
_entity.id
_entity.type
_entity.pdbx_description
1 polymer ?
#
loop_
_entity_poly.entity_id
_entity_poly.type
_entity_poly.pdbx_seq_one_letter_code
_entity_poly.pdbx_strand_id
1 'polypeptide(L)'
;EYAFFTGSVGTGKTVTSKFFINELMRYSARHNIPMDYIFVNCRQKGTESGVLYQCLHHYDEGYPDRGFSPEEMLRALRSHMERSGKRVVIVMDEANILLKKGPVNLIYQLSRMSEESLNKQMSVSLILISQEYVIDRLDEASRSTFKKVNTIRFDRYSLNQLKEIVRYRAEEALVAGSYDDGIVNMIAEMASADGDARFALDLLDKAARTAEMRPDGKIIPEDVRQVGSLVFSVVNTAKLEELGRNELFALLAVSRAIKDKGYIRINDAEKTYHIVCEEYGEEPRKHTQFYQYVRDLMKQNLLSEAKDAESSKSMCVSLPDIPSKELSKRIEKILGDPQ
;
A
#
# COMPACT_ATOMS: atom_id res chain seq x y z
N GLU A 1 -19.65 15.82 -2.93
CA GLU A 1 -19.24 15.35 -1.59
C GLU A 1 -17.84 14.78 -1.65
N TYR A 2 -17.18 14.62 -0.52
CA TYR A 2 -15.78 14.19 -0.47
C TYR A 2 -15.63 13.02 0.49
N ALA A 3 -14.63 12.17 0.29
CA ALA A 3 -14.24 11.11 1.23
C ALA A 3 -12.74 10.86 1.17
N PHE A 4 -12.15 10.47 2.30
CA PHE A 4 -10.74 10.10 2.37
C PHE A 4 -10.59 8.71 3.00
N PHE A 5 -10.06 7.76 2.23
CA PHE A 5 -9.82 6.39 2.67
C PHE A 5 -8.35 6.24 3.02
N THR A 6 -8.05 5.82 4.25
CA THR A 6 -6.67 5.68 4.74
C THR A 6 -6.45 4.38 5.50
N GLY A 7 -5.25 3.81 5.40
CA GLY A 7 -4.89 2.54 6.04
C GLY A 7 -3.75 1.82 5.32
N SER A 8 -3.13 0.84 5.97
CA SER A 8 -1.98 0.08 5.44
C SER A 8 -2.28 -0.67 4.14
N VAL A 9 -1.27 -1.21 3.46
CA VAL A 9 -1.48 -2.07 2.27
C VAL A 9 -2.38 -3.26 2.64
N GLY A 10 -3.16 -3.76 1.68
CA GLY A 10 -3.96 -4.95 1.91
C GLY A 10 -5.26 -4.77 2.70
N THR A 11 -5.52 -3.60 3.29
CA THR A 11 -6.71 -3.37 4.15
C THR A 11 -8.03 -3.14 3.40
N GLY A 12 -8.09 -3.43 2.10
CA GLY A 12 -9.35 -3.40 1.36
C GLY A 12 -9.84 -2.01 0.87
N LYS A 13 -9.06 -0.94 0.98
CA LYS A 13 -9.44 0.42 0.52
C LYS A 13 -9.92 0.47 -0.93
N THR A 14 -9.10 -0.02 -1.87
CA THR A 14 -9.38 0.01 -3.32
C THR A 14 -10.54 -0.90 -3.72
N VAL A 15 -10.67 -2.08 -3.10
CA VAL A 15 -11.80 -2.98 -3.41
C VAL A 15 -13.11 -2.41 -2.87
N THR A 16 -13.08 -1.79 -1.69
CA THR A 16 -14.25 -1.14 -1.09
C THR A 16 -14.69 0.07 -1.91
N SER A 17 -13.76 0.91 -2.39
CA SER A 17 -14.12 2.04 -3.26
C SER A 17 -14.72 1.58 -4.58
N LYS A 18 -14.14 0.56 -5.24
CA LYS A 18 -14.70 -0.01 -6.47
C LYS A 18 -16.08 -0.63 -6.25
N PHE A 19 -16.27 -1.35 -5.15
CA PHE A 19 -17.56 -1.91 -4.78
C PHE A 19 -18.60 -0.80 -4.55
N PHE A 20 -18.25 0.22 -3.77
CA PHE A 20 -19.11 1.37 -3.54
C PHE A 20 -19.51 2.07 -4.84
N ILE A 21 -18.57 2.32 -5.75
CA ILE A 21 -18.87 2.95 -7.05
C ILE A 21 -19.82 2.07 -7.87
N ASN A 22 -19.59 0.76 -7.93
CA ASN A 22 -20.48 -0.15 -8.67
C ASN A 22 -21.92 -0.12 -8.11
N GLU A 23 -22.06 -0.19 -6.78
CA GLU A 23 -23.37 -0.10 -6.12
C GLU A 23 -24.02 1.28 -6.31
N LEU A 24 -23.22 2.36 -6.25
CA LEU A 24 -23.69 3.72 -6.51
C LEU A 24 -24.22 3.87 -7.94
N MET A 25 -23.50 3.36 -8.94
CA MET A 25 -23.93 3.39 -10.34
C MET A 25 -25.20 2.57 -10.56
N ARG A 26 -25.32 1.39 -9.93
CA ARG A 26 -26.54 0.57 -9.95
C ARG A 26 -27.72 1.31 -9.32
N TYR A 27 -27.51 1.95 -8.17
CA TYR A 27 -28.53 2.76 -7.50
C TYR A 27 -28.97 3.94 -8.38
N SER A 28 -27.99 4.64 -8.97
CA SER A 28 -28.21 5.79 -9.85
C SER A 28 -29.05 5.43 -11.07
N ALA A 29 -28.72 4.31 -11.72
CA ALA A 29 -29.47 3.79 -12.87
C ALA A 29 -30.93 3.45 -12.51
N ARG A 30 -31.18 2.81 -11.37
CA ARG A 30 -32.55 2.47 -10.92
C ARG A 30 -33.41 3.70 -10.65
N HIS A 31 -32.80 4.82 -10.25
CA HIS A 31 -33.52 6.04 -9.89
C HIS A 31 -33.45 7.13 -10.97
N ASN A 32 -32.96 6.81 -12.18
CA ASN A 32 -32.76 7.76 -13.28
C ASN A 32 -31.94 9.00 -12.87
N ILE A 33 -30.95 8.81 -12.00
CA ILE A 33 -30.02 9.85 -11.60
C ILE A 33 -28.87 9.83 -12.62
N PRO A 34 -28.62 10.91 -13.38
CA PRO A 34 -27.51 10.96 -14.32
C PRO A 34 -26.19 11.09 -13.55
N MET A 35 -25.41 10.01 -13.56
CA MET A 35 -24.13 9.93 -12.85
C MET A 35 -23.07 9.29 -13.74
N ASP A 36 -21.83 9.68 -13.51
CA ASP A 36 -20.62 9.13 -14.12
C ASP A 36 -19.55 8.94 -13.06
N TYR A 37 -18.54 8.13 -13.36
CA TYR A 37 -17.40 7.97 -12.47
C TYR A 37 -16.09 7.84 -13.25
N ILE A 38 -15.01 8.29 -12.63
CA ILE A 38 -13.65 8.18 -13.17
C ILE A 38 -12.77 7.57 -12.07
N PHE A 39 -12.03 6.52 -12.40
CA PHE A 39 -11.09 5.90 -11.48
C PHE A 39 -9.65 6.11 -11.97
N VAL A 40 -8.85 6.82 -11.19
CA VAL A 40 -7.46 7.18 -11.50
C VAL A 40 -6.52 6.52 -10.52
N ASN A 41 -5.47 5.85 -11.02
CA ASN A 41 -4.37 5.37 -10.18
C ASN A 41 -3.20 6.36 -10.24
N CYS A 42 -3.02 7.13 -9.17
CA CYS A 42 -2.00 8.18 -9.09
C CYS A 42 -0.56 7.64 -9.05
N ARG A 43 -0.34 6.33 -8.81
CA ARG A 43 1.00 5.74 -8.97
C ARG A 43 1.40 5.66 -10.44
N GLN A 44 0.49 5.24 -11.31
CA GLN A 44 0.73 5.15 -12.76
C GLN A 44 0.79 6.53 -13.41
N LYS A 45 -0.04 7.46 -12.93
CA LYS A 45 -0.14 8.84 -13.42
C LYS A 45 0.24 9.83 -12.32
N GLY A 46 1.50 9.77 -11.88
CA GLY A 46 1.99 10.52 -10.72
C GLY A 46 2.27 12.01 -10.93
N THR A 47 1.62 12.65 -11.89
CA THR A 47 1.69 14.10 -12.14
C THR A 47 0.28 14.65 -12.32
N GLU A 48 0.10 15.95 -12.06
CA GLU A 48 -1.18 16.64 -12.25
C GLU A 48 -1.71 16.49 -13.68
N SER A 49 -0.86 16.73 -14.70
CA SER A 49 -1.20 16.50 -16.11
C SER A 49 -1.56 15.05 -16.39
N GLY A 50 -0.91 14.08 -15.74
CA GLY A 50 -1.20 12.66 -15.95
C GLY A 50 -2.59 12.27 -15.43
N VAL A 51 -2.98 12.80 -14.27
CA VAL A 51 -4.32 12.60 -13.71
C VAL A 51 -5.38 13.28 -14.59
N LEU A 52 -5.16 14.54 -14.96
CA LEU A 52 -6.06 15.30 -15.82
C LEU A 52 -6.25 14.63 -17.19
N TYR A 53 -5.16 14.15 -17.78
CA TYR A 53 -5.20 13.38 -19.02
C TYR A 53 -6.09 12.14 -18.89
N GLN A 54 -5.96 11.37 -17.80
CA GLN A 54 -6.80 10.18 -17.60
C GLN A 54 -8.28 10.55 -17.44
N CYS A 55 -8.58 11.67 -16.76
CA CYS A 55 -9.95 12.18 -16.67
C CYS A 55 -10.50 12.65 -18.02
N LEU A 56 -9.68 13.28 -18.86
CA LEU A 56 -10.06 13.74 -20.19
C LEU A 56 -10.28 12.57 -21.15
N HIS A 57 -9.39 11.58 -21.12
CA HIS A 57 -9.49 10.39 -21.97
C HIS A 57 -10.77 9.58 -21.73
N HIS A 58 -11.38 9.68 -20.54
CA HIS A 58 -12.71 9.13 -20.25
C HIS A 58 -13.83 9.76 -21.08
N TYR A 59 -13.70 11.05 -21.42
CA TYR A 59 -14.68 11.79 -22.22
C TYR A 59 -14.30 11.95 -23.69
N ASP A 60 -13.01 11.90 -23.99
CA ASP A 60 -12.44 12.08 -25.33
C ASP A 60 -11.20 11.20 -25.48
N GLU A 61 -11.38 9.99 -26.02
CA GLU A 61 -10.29 9.04 -26.26
C GLU A 61 -9.22 9.60 -27.23
N GLY A 62 -9.58 10.57 -28.06
CA GLY A 62 -8.68 11.23 -29.02
C GLY A 62 -7.89 12.40 -28.43
N TYR A 63 -8.08 12.73 -27.14
CA TYR A 63 -7.40 13.85 -26.52
C TYR A 63 -5.87 13.64 -26.52
N PRO A 64 -5.08 14.59 -27.06
CA PRO A 64 -3.65 14.39 -27.22
C PRO A 64 -2.89 14.40 -25.89
N ASP A 65 -1.91 13.50 -25.78
CA ASP A 65 -1.09 13.31 -24.58
C ASP A 65 -0.17 14.48 -24.24
N ARG A 66 0.04 15.41 -25.18
CA ARG A 66 0.98 16.54 -25.06
C ARG A 66 0.42 17.79 -25.74
N GLY A 67 1.00 18.94 -25.39
CA GLY A 67 0.66 20.23 -26.01
C GLY A 67 -0.32 21.07 -25.21
N PHE A 68 -0.78 20.58 -24.06
CA PHE A 68 -1.68 21.31 -23.16
C PHE A 68 -1.05 21.47 -21.78
N SER A 69 -1.17 22.67 -21.24
CA SER A 69 -0.90 22.96 -19.84
C SER A 69 -1.96 22.32 -18.94
N PRO A 70 -1.64 22.05 -17.65
CA PRO A 70 -2.63 21.57 -16.68
C PRO A 70 -3.90 22.43 -16.63
N GLU A 71 -3.78 23.75 -16.76
CA GLU A 71 -4.94 24.66 -16.72
C GLU A 71 -5.84 24.50 -17.95
N GLU A 72 -5.27 24.32 -19.14
CA GLU A 72 -6.05 24.07 -20.36
C GLU A 72 -6.75 22.72 -20.29
N MET A 73 -6.06 21.69 -19.78
CA MET A 73 -6.65 20.37 -19.54
C MET A 73 -7.82 20.45 -18.56
N LEU A 74 -7.66 21.17 -17.45
CA LEU A 74 -8.73 21.36 -16.46
C LEU A 74 -9.94 22.09 -17.07
N ARG A 75 -9.71 23.15 -17.86
CA ARG A 75 -10.78 23.87 -18.57
C ARG A 75 -11.52 22.95 -19.55
N ALA A 76 -10.79 22.15 -20.33
CA ALA A 76 -11.38 21.17 -21.23
C ALA A 76 -12.23 20.15 -20.45
N LEU A 77 -11.68 19.60 -19.36
CA LEU A 77 -12.36 18.62 -18.51
C LEU A 77 -13.68 19.19 -17.97
N ARG A 78 -13.64 20.43 -17.48
CA ARG A 78 -14.83 21.16 -17.04
C ARG A 78 -15.88 21.25 -18.14
N SER A 79 -15.50 21.66 -19.35
CA SER A 79 -16.44 21.77 -20.48
C SER A 79 -17.03 20.41 -20.89
N HIS A 80 -16.29 19.30 -20.76
CA HIS A 80 -16.85 17.97 -20.97
C HIS A 80 -17.87 17.59 -19.89
N MET A 81 -17.54 17.81 -18.62
CA MET A 81 -18.45 17.52 -17.50
C MET A 81 -19.72 18.38 -17.56
N GLU A 82 -19.61 19.68 -17.84
CA GLU A 82 -20.76 20.59 -17.96
C GLU A 82 -21.69 20.18 -19.10
N ARG A 83 -21.14 19.80 -20.26
CA ARG A 83 -21.91 19.31 -21.42
C ARG A 83 -22.60 17.97 -21.13
N SER A 84 -21.99 17.11 -20.32
CA SER A 84 -22.58 15.82 -19.96
C SER A 84 -23.84 15.98 -19.09
N GLY A 85 -23.92 17.06 -18.30
CA GLY A 85 -24.99 17.29 -17.32
C GLY A 85 -25.08 16.22 -16.22
N LYS A 86 -24.06 15.37 -16.07
CA LYS A 86 -24.02 14.30 -15.08
C LYS A 86 -23.34 14.74 -13.80
N ARG A 87 -23.69 14.08 -12.70
CA ARG A 87 -22.89 14.10 -11.46
C ARG A 87 -21.70 13.18 -11.63
N VAL A 88 -20.49 13.62 -11.27
CA VAL A 88 -19.27 12.84 -11.51
C VAL A 88 -18.58 12.51 -10.20
N VAL A 89 -18.24 11.24 -10.00
CA VAL A 89 -17.39 10.80 -8.88
C VAL A 89 -15.99 10.47 -9.39
N ILE A 90 -14.98 11.20 -8.92
CA ILE A 90 -13.58 10.93 -9.26
C ILE A 90 -12.92 10.21 -8.08
N VAL A 91 -12.47 8.98 -8.32
CA VAL A 91 -11.69 8.20 -7.35
C VAL A 91 -10.22 8.32 -7.70
N MET A 92 -9.43 8.83 -6.77
CA MET A 92 -7.98 8.97 -6.89
C MET A 92 -7.30 7.97 -5.97
N ASP A 93 -6.88 6.84 -6.53
CA ASP A 93 -6.15 5.79 -5.81
C ASP A 93 -4.67 6.14 -5.68
N GLU A 94 -4.06 5.77 -4.55
CA GLU A 94 -2.70 6.15 -4.17
C GLU A 94 -2.41 7.66 -4.25
N ALA A 95 -3.35 8.48 -3.80
CA ALA A 95 -3.27 9.95 -3.84
C ALA A 95 -2.05 10.51 -3.07
N ASN A 96 -1.44 9.75 -2.16
CA ASN A 96 -0.19 10.12 -1.50
C ASN A 96 0.96 10.36 -2.50
N ILE A 97 0.99 9.67 -3.64
CA ILE A 97 2.03 9.86 -4.65
C ILE A 97 1.98 11.29 -5.22
N LEU A 98 0.78 11.77 -5.50
CA LEU A 98 0.54 13.12 -6.01
C LEU A 98 0.85 14.17 -4.93
N LEU A 99 0.30 13.98 -3.72
CA LEU A 99 0.45 14.91 -2.58
C LEU A 99 1.87 15.01 -2.01
N LYS A 100 2.74 14.02 -2.26
CA LYS A 100 4.14 14.06 -1.80
C LYS A 100 5.04 14.95 -2.64
N LYS A 101 4.71 15.21 -3.91
CA LYS A 101 5.54 15.96 -4.85
C LYS A 101 5.43 17.49 -4.70
N GLY A 102 4.51 17.97 -3.88
CA GLY A 102 4.28 19.39 -3.61
C GLY A 102 2.81 19.65 -3.24
N PRO A 103 2.46 20.87 -2.85
CA PRO A 103 1.06 21.28 -2.72
C PRO A 103 0.42 21.19 -4.10
N VAL A 104 -0.41 20.15 -4.31
CA VAL A 104 -1.04 19.92 -5.61
C VAL A 104 -2.35 20.69 -5.65
N ASN A 105 -2.40 21.71 -6.51
CA ASN A 105 -3.58 22.55 -6.71
C ASN A 105 -4.74 21.76 -7.33
N LEU A 106 -4.48 20.63 -7.98
CA LEU A 106 -5.50 19.81 -8.63
C LEU A 106 -6.68 19.43 -7.72
N ILE A 107 -6.42 18.98 -6.48
CA ILE A 107 -7.51 18.55 -5.57
C ILE A 107 -8.39 19.75 -5.21
N TYR A 108 -7.77 20.91 -4.96
CA TYR A 108 -8.48 22.16 -4.73
C TYR A 108 -9.33 22.55 -5.94
N GLN A 109 -8.70 22.59 -7.11
CA GLN A 109 -9.34 22.94 -8.38
C GLN A 109 -10.54 22.04 -8.68
N LEU A 110 -10.37 20.72 -8.58
CA LEU A 110 -11.46 19.75 -8.80
C LEU A 110 -12.59 19.91 -7.77
N SER A 111 -12.27 20.23 -6.51
CA SER A 111 -13.29 20.48 -5.47
C SER A 111 -14.11 21.75 -5.76
N ARG A 112 -13.47 22.79 -6.29
CA ARG A 112 -14.10 24.08 -6.62
C ARG A 112 -14.88 24.06 -7.93
N MET A 113 -14.64 23.11 -8.84
CA MET A 113 -15.35 23.00 -10.12
C MET A 113 -16.88 22.99 -9.97
N SER A 114 -17.40 22.42 -8.88
CA SER A 114 -18.85 22.39 -8.62
C SER A 114 -19.41 23.74 -8.18
N GLU A 115 -18.63 24.54 -7.45
CA GLU A 115 -19.07 25.84 -6.92
C GLU A 115 -19.09 26.92 -8.01
N GLU A 116 -18.15 26.85 -8.96
CA GLU A 116 -18.01 27.82 -10.04
C GLU A 116 -18.93 27.56 -11.23
N SER A 117 -19.61 26.41 -11.27
CA SER A 117 -20.48 26.02 -12.37
C SER A 117 -21.81 26.77 -12.33
N LEU A 118 -22.18 27.39 -13.45
CA LEU A 118 -23.52 27.96 -13.64
C LEU A 118 -24.58 26.87 -13.79
N ASN A 119 -24.18 25.65 -14.19
CA ASN A 119 -25.06 24.50 -14.30
C ASN A 119 -25.14 23.77 -12.95
N LYS A 120 -26.23 24.00 -12.20
CA LYS A 120 -26.50 23.35 -10.90
C LYS A 120 -26.68 21.83 -10.97
N GLN A 121 -26.82 21.24 -12.16
CA GLN A 121 -26.91 19.79 -12.32
C GLN A 121 -25.55 19.11 -12.33
N MET A 122 -24.48 19.82 -12.70
CA MET A 122 -23.13 19.30 -12.64
C MET A 122 -22.63 19.38 -11.19
N SER A 123 -22.16 18.25 -10.66
CA SER A 123 -21.44 18.20 -9.40
C SER A 123 -20.30 17.20 -9.47
N VAL A 124 -19.19 17.53 -8.82
CA VAL A 124 -18.00 16.70 -8.71
C VAL A 124 -17.87 16.24 -7.26
N SER A 125 -17.69 14.94 -7.08
CA SER A 125 -17.37 14.33 -5.80
C SER A 125 -16.03 13.63 -5.87
N LEU A 126 -15.21 13.69 -4.81
CA LEU A 126 -13.87 13.10 -4.79
C LEU A 126 -13.77 12.02 -3.72
N ILE A 127 -13.21 10.87 -4.09
CA ILE A 127 -12.75 9.85 -3.15
C ILE A 127 -11.24 9.76 -3.27
N LEU A 128 -10.53 10.16 -2.23
CA LEU A 128 -9.08 10.08 -2.16
C LEU A 128 -8.68 8.84 -1.38
N ILE A 129 -7.85 7.98 -1.95
CA ILE A 129 -7.36 6.77 -1.29
C ILE A 129 -5.86 6.90 -1.08
N SER A 130 -5.41 6.64 0.14
CA SER A 130 -4.01 6.77 0.50
C SER A 130 -3.60 5.71 1.53
N GLN A 131 -2.32 5.36 1.55
CA GLN A 131 -1.75 4.53 2.61
C GLN A 131 -1.39 5.34 3.86
N GLU A 132 -1.06 6.61 3.66
CA GLU A 132 -0.64 7.54 4.70
C GLU A 132 -1.71 8.60 4.95
N TYR A 133 -1.75 9.14 6.15
CA TYR A 133 -2.58 10.30 6.45
C TYR A 133 -1.95 11.57 5.85
N VAL A 134 -2.30 11.86 4.60
CA VAL A 134 -1.74 12.97 3.80
C VAL A 134 -2.67 14.18 3.69
N ILE A 135 -3.82 14.17 4.39
CA ILE A 135 -4.75 15.31 4.45
C ILE A 135 -4.03 16.58 4.90
N ASP A 136 -3.00 16.45 5.74
CA ASP A 136 -2.27 17.59 6.29
C ASP A 136 -1.41 18.34 5.27
N ARG A 137 -1.21 17.75 4.09
CA ARG A 137 -0.47 18.33 2.96
C ARG A 137 -1.36 19.08 1.98
N LEU A 138 -2.68 19.01 2.15
CA LEU A 138 -3.61 19.82 1.39
C LEU A 138 -3.52 21.28 1.84
N ASP A 139 -3.76 22.21 0.90
CA ASP A 139 -3.92 23.63 1.21
C ASP A 139 -5.09 23.83 2.20
N GLU A 140 -5.10 24.95 2.91
CA GLU A 140 -6.06 25.20 4.00
C GLU A 140 -7.52 25.12 3.54
N ALA A 141 -7.82 25.53 2.30
CA ALA A 141 -9.17 25.52 1.76
C ALA A 141 -9.61 24.08 1.40
N SER A 142 -8.79 23.32 0.66
CA SER A 142 -9.04 21.89 0.44
C SER A 142 -9.13 21.13 1.74
N ARG A 143 -8.22 21.40 2.67
CA ARG A 143 -8.20 20.76 3.98
C ARG A 143 -9.43 21.12 4.80
N SER A 144 -10.00 22.32 4.69
CA SER A 144 -11.28 22.67 5.32
C SER A 144 -12.44 21.86 4.73
N THR A 145 -12.45 21.71 3.40
CA THR A 145 -13.38 20.84 2.68
C THR A 145 -13.27 19.39 3.13
N PHE A 146 -12.04 18.85 3.27
CA PHE A 146 -11.77 17.47 3.67
C PHE A 146 -11.75 17.21 5.20
N LYS A 147 -11.49 18.22 6.05
CA LYS A 147 -11.50 18.11 7.53
C LYS A 147 -12.93 18.08 8.08
N LYS A 148 -13.89 18.66 7.37
CA LYS A 148 -15.33 18.55 7.68
C LYS A 148 -15.94 17.22 7.16
N VAL A 149 -15.13 16.32 6.61
CA VAL A 149 -15.56 15.20 5.78
C VAL A 149 -15.15 13.83 6.36
N ASN A 150 -15.96 12.83 6.00
CA ASN A 150 -15.88 11.39 6.26
C ASN A 150 -14.50 10.79 5.93
N THR A 151 -13.54 10.92 6.86
CA THR A 151 -12.32 10.10 6.82
C THR A 151 -12.66 8.69 7.29
N ILE A 152 -12.50 7.71 6.40
CA ILE A 152 -12.71 6.30 6.70
C ILE A 152 -11.34 5.65 6.88
N ARG A 153 -11.11 5.13 8.08
CA ARG A 153 -9.90 4.37 8.41
C ARG A 153 -10.15 2.89 8.16
N PHE A 154 -9.24 2.29 7.42
CA PHE A 154 -9.21 0.87 7.13
C PHE A 154 -8.09 0.25 7.96
N ASP A 155 -8.48 -0.25 9.13
CA ASP A 155 -7.57 -0.92 10.04
C ASP A 155 -7.07 -2.24 9.44
N ARG A 156 -5.96 -2.75 9.99
CA ARG A 156 -5.43 -4.07 9.65
C ARG A 156 -6.48 -5.13 9.95
N TYR A 157 -6.63 -6.13 9.08
CA TYR A 157 -7.55 -7.23 9.33
C TYR A 157 -7.07 -8.07 10.50
N SER A 158 -7.99 -8.40 11.40
CA SER A 158 -7.76 -9.39 12.45
C SER A 158 -7.64 -10.80 11.85
N LEU A 159 -7.08 -11.74 12.62
CA LEU A 159 -7.00 -13.15 12.26
C LEU A 159 -8.37 -13.71 11.81
N ASN A 160 -9.43 -13.42 12.55
CA ASN A 160 -10.78 -13.92 12.24
C ASN A 160 -11.31 -13.32 10.93
N GLN A 161 -11.09 -12.02 10.68
CA GLN A 161 -11.49 -11.38 9.42
C GLN A 161 -10.71 -11.94 8.24
N LEU A 162 -9.41 -12.18 8.38
CA LEU A 162 -8.60 -12.82 7.34
C LEU A 162 -9.08 -14.25 7.08
N LYS A 163 -9.40 -15.01 8.13
CA LYS A 163 -9.96 -16.37 8.00
C LYS A 163 -11.26 -16.36 7.20
N GLU A 164 -12.16 -15.42 7.46
CA GLU A 164 -13.40 -15.25 6.70
C GLU A 164 -13.13 -14.88 5.23
N ILE A 165 -12.21 -13.94 4.97
CA ILE A 165 -11.85 -13.53 3.61
C ILE A 165 -11.24 -14.70 2.82
N VAL A 166 -10.29 -15.43 3.42
CA VAL A 166 -9.62 -16.58 2.77
C VAL A 166 -10.64 -17.69 2.53
N ARG A 167 -11.50 -18.01 3.51
CA ARG A 167 -12.53 -19.03 3.35
C ARG A 167 -13.49 -18.68 2.21
N TYR A 168 -14.05 -17.47 2.23
CA TYR A 168 -14.96 -17.02 1.17
C TYR A 168 -14.33 -17.14 -0.22
N ARG A 169 -13.05 -16.77 -0.35
CA ARG A 169 -12.34 -16.88 -1.62
C ARG A 169 -12.02 -18.31 -2.02
N ALA A 170 -11.69 -19.17 -1.05
CA ALA A 170 -11.46 -20.59 -1.29
C ALA A 170 -12.76 -21.27 -1.78
N GLU A 171 -13.91 -20.95 -1.20
CA GLU A 171 -15.21 -21.49 -1.61
C GLU A 171 -15.59 -21.09 -3.04
N GLU A 172 -15.30 -19.85 -3.43
CA GLU A 172 -15.61 -19.34 -4.77
C GLU A 172 -14.64 -19.83 -5.86
N ALA A 173 -13.40 -20.17 -5.49
CA ALA A 173 -12.31 -20.40 -6.45
C ALA A 173 -11.76 -21.84 -6.48
N LEU A 174 -11.91 -22.61 -5.40
CA LEU A 174 -11.33 -23.95 -5.27
C LEU A 174 -12.38 -25.05 -5.33
N VAL A 175 -11.97 -26.23 -5.79
CA VAL A 175 -12.84 -27.42 -5.84
C VAL A 175 -13.17 -27.89 -4.41
N ALA A 176 -14.43 -28.22 -4.16
CA ALA A 176 -14.86 -28.74 -2.87
C ALA A 176 -14.04 -29.97 -2.44
N GLY A 177 -13.49 -29.93 -1.23
CA GLY A 177 -12.65 -31.00 -0.67
C GLY A 177 -11.18 -30.95 -1.08
N SER A 178 -10.74 -29.94 -1.83
CA SER A 178 -9.32 -29.72 -2.15
C SER A 178 -8.53 -29.06 -1.02
N TYR A 179 -9.19 -28.54 0.02
CA TYR A 179 -8.58 -27.93 1.20
C TYR A 179 -9.41 -28.24 2.44
N ASP A 180 -8.80 -28.09 3.62
CA ASP A 180 -9.49 -28.17 4.91
C ASP A 180 -9.43 -26.83 5.67
N ASP A 181 -10.17 -26.72 6.77
CA ASP A 181 -10.22 -25.50 7.58
C ASP A 181 -8.86 -25.20 8.25
N GLY A 182 -7.97 -26.19 8.37
CA GLY A 182 -6.61 -26.04 8.85
C GLY A 182 -5.74 -25.23 7.88
N ILE A 183 -5.87 -25.45 6.57
CA ILE A 183 -5.21 -24.65 5.53
C ILE A 183 -5.64 -23.18 5.61
N VAL A 184 -6.95 -22.93 5.74
CA VAL A 184 -7.50 -21.57 5.87
C VAL A 184 -6.94 -20.88 7.12
N ASN A 185 -6.92 -21.58 8.26
CA ASN A 185 -6.34 -21.07 9.51
C ASN A 185 -4.88 -20.68 9.32
N MET A 186 -4.09 -21.59 8.74
CA MET A 186 -2.66 -21.39 8.55
C MET A 186 -2.34 -20.17 7.70
N ILE A 187 -3.05 -19.99 6.57
CA ILE A 187 -2.90 -18.82 5.71
C ILE A 187 -3.26 -17.53 6.46
N ALA A 188 -4.38 -17.55 7.19
CA ALA A 188 -4.83 -16.39 7.96
C ALA A 188 -3.86 -16.03 9.08
N GLU A 189 -3.30 -17.01 9.80
CA GLU A 189 -2.28 -16.82 10.83
C GLU A 189 -1.03 -16.14 10.25
N MET A 190 -0.52 -16.64 9.12
CA MET A 190 0.65 -16.07 8.46
C MET A 190 0.43 -14.63 8.00
N ALA A 191 -0.78 -14.29 7.54
CA ALA A 191 -1.10 -12.93 7.11
C ALA A 191 -1.50 -11.99 8.25
N SER A 192 -1.87 -12.52 9.42
CA SER A 192 -2.38 -11.72 10.55
C SER A 192 -1.35 -10.80 11.20
N ALA A 193 -0.04 -11.10 11.05
CA ALA A 193 1.03 -10.23 11.52
C ALA A 193 0.90 -8.81 10.96
N ASP A 194 0.57 -8.71 9.67
CA ASP A 194 0.34 -7.44 8.99
C ASP A 194 -1.12 -7.09 8.74
N GLY A 195 -2.02 -8.05 8.89
CA GLY A 195 -3.44 -7.88 8.57
C GLY A 195 -3.67 -7.57 7.08
N ASP A 196 -2.82 -8.10 6.20
CA ASP A 196 -2.87 -7.87 4.75
C ASP A 196 -3.66 -9.00 4.06
N ALA A 197 -4.87 -8.69 3.61
CA ALA A 197 -5.71 -9.64 2.89
C ALA A 197 -5.18 -9.98 1.49
N ARG A 198 -4.44 -9.08 0.83
CA ARG A 198 -3.82 -9.38 -0.46
C ARG A 198 -2.77 -10.47 -0.27
N PHE A 199 -1.93 -10.36 0.75
CA PHE A 199 -0.94 -11.38 1.06
C PHE A 199 -1.60 -12.73 1.38
N ALA A 200 -2.66 -12.75 2.19
CA ALA A 200 -3.41 -13.98 2.48
C ALA A 200 -3.93 -14.66 1.20
N LEU A 201 -4.49 -13.89 0.27
CA LEU A 201 -5.01 -14.42 -1.00
C LEU A 201 -3.91 -14.86 -1.96
N ASP A 202 -2.75 -14.20 -1.96
CA ASP A 202 -1.59 -14.62 -2.73
C ASP A 202 -1.02 -15.96 -2.22
N LEU A 203 -1.03 -16.18 -0.89
CA LEU A 203 -0.68 -17.48 -0.30
C LEU A 203 -1.65 -18.57 -0.75
N LEU A 204 -2.95 -18.29 -0.73
CA LEU A 204 -3.99 -19.23 -1.16
C LEU A 204 -3.83 -19.61 -2.64
N ASP A 205 -3.71 -18.63 -3.55
CA ASP A 205 -3.54 -18.87 -4.98
C ASP A 205 -2.30 -19.73 -5.28
N LYS A 206 -1.16 -19.39 -4.70
CA LYS A 206 0.09 -20.11 -4.94
C LYS A 206 0.11 -21.50 -4.30
N ALA A 207 -0.51 -21.68 -3.13
CA ALA A 207 -0.65 -22.99 -2.51
C ALA A 207 -1.56 -23.90 -3.37
N ALA A 208 -2.67 -23.36 -3.88
CA ALA A 208 -3.56 -24.07 -4.80
C ALA A 208 -2.83 -24.50 -6.09
N ARG A 209 -2.08 -23.59 -6.71
CA ARG A 209 -1.26 -23.91 -7.91
C ARG A 209 -0.21 -25.00 -7.66
N THR A 210 0.39 -25.00 -6.47
CA THR A 210 1.35 -26.06 -6.08
C THR A 210 0.63 -27.40 -5.94
N ALA A 211 -0.57 -27.41 -5.36
CA ALA A 211 -1.37 -28.61 -5.22
C ALA A 211 -1.87 -29.18 -6.55
N GLU A 212 -2.19 -28.33 -7.54
CA GLU A 212 -2.60 -28.76 -8.88
C GLU A 212 -1.55 -29.61 -9.61
N MET A 213 -0.27 -29.45 -9.26
CA MET A 213 0.82 -30.26 -9.82
C MET A 213 0.83 -31.69 -9.29
N ARG A 214 0.09 -31.99 -8.21
CA ARG A 214 0.00 -33.33 -7.63
C ARG A 214 -1.23 -34.09 -8.13
N PRO A 215 -1.17 -35.43 -8.22
CA PRO A 215 -2.30 -36.24 -8.66
C PRO A 215 -3.56 -36.12 -7.79
N ASP A 216 -3.40 -35.80 -6.50
CA ASP A 216 -4.52 -35.68 -5.55
C ASP A 216 -5.15 -34.29 -5.52
N GLY A 217 -4.50 -33.26 -6.08
CA GLY A 217 -5.04 -31.90 -6.21
C GLY A 217 -5.39 -31.23 -4.88
N LYS A 218 -4.89 -31.74 -3.75
CA LYS A 218 -5.23 -31.27 -2.40
C LYS A 218 -4.14 -30.38 -1.86
N ILE A 219 -4.51 -29.24 -1.29
CA ILE A 219 -3.60 -28.33 -0.60
C ILE A 219 -3.20 -28.97 0.73
N ILE A 220 -1.89 -29.08 0.97
CA ILE A 220 -1.33 -29.57 2.22
C ILE A 220 -0.59 -28.44 2.95
N PRO A 221 -0.39 -28.53 4.28
CA PRO A 221 0.30 -27.48 5.05
C PRO A 221 1.72 -27.15 4.55
N GLU A 222 2.40 -28.11 3.91
CA GLU A 222 3.73 -27.87 3.33
C GLU A 222 3.69 -26.88 2.16
N ASP A 223 2.64 -26.88 1.33
CA ASP A 223 2.50 -25.92 0.22
C ASP A 223 2.45 -24.50 0.75
N VAL A 224 1.67 -24.29 1.80
CA VAL A 224 1.50 -22.98 2.45
C VAL A 224 2.84 -22.54 3.07
N ARG A 225 3.61 -23.44 3.69
CA ARG A 225 4.95 -23.13 4.23
C ARG A 225 5.95 -22.79 3.15
N GLN A 226 6.00 -23.58 2.08
CA GLN A 226 6.91 -23.36 0.97
C GLN A 226 6.60 -22.04 0.26
N VAL A 227 5.32 -21.82 -0.07
CA VAL A 227 4.85 -20.58 -0.67
C VAL A 227 5.10 -19.40 0.26
N GLY A 228 4.78 -19.52 1.55
CA GLY A 228 5.07 -18.50 2.54
C GLY A 228 6.54 -18.10 2.51
N SER A 229 7.45 -19.08 2.60
CA SER A 229 8.89 -18.85 2.49
C SER A 229 9.25 -18.13 1.19
N LEU A 230 8.68 -18.52 0.04
CA LEU A 230 8.94 -17.93 -1.27
C LEU A 230 8.34 -16.53 -1.44
N VAL A 231 7.14 -16.25 -0.93
CA VAL A 231 6.47 -14.94 -1.06
C VAL A 231 7.11 -13.94 -0.10
N PHE A 232 7.32 -14.33 1.17
CA PHE A 232 8.16 -13.56 2.08
C PHE A 232 9.57 -13.40 1.50
N SER A 233 10.04 -14.37 0.68
CA SER A 233 11.33 -14.28 0.04
C SER A 233 11.40 -13.21 -1.05
N VAL A 234 10.49 -13.28 -2.02
CA VAL A 234 10.50 -12.45 -3.23
C VAL A 234 10.11 -11.01 -2.94
N VAL A 235 9.08 -10.79 -2.09
CA VAL A 235 8.62 -9.44 -1.74
C VAL A 235 9.72 -8.64 -1.03
N ASN A 236 10.53 -9.32 -0.21
CA ASN A 236 11.63 -8.67 0.48
C ASN A 236 12.87 -8.56 -0.39
N THR A 237 13.19 -9.53 -1.26
CA THR A 237 14.37 -9.43 -2.14
C THR A 237 14.30 -8.19 -3.05
N ALA A 238 13.15 -7.91 -3.68
CA ALA A 238 13.00 -6.71 -4.52
C ALA A 238 13.19 -5.41 -3.70
N LYS A 239 12.64 -5.35 -2.48
CA LYS A 239 12.85 -4.22 -1.57
C LYS A 239 14.31 -4.09 -1.13
N LEU A 240 14.99 -5.21 -0.87
CA LEU A 240 16.40 -5.24 -0.46
C LEU A 240 17.31 -4.75 -1.59
N GLU A 241 16.99 -5.07 -2.85
CA GLU A 241 17.74 -4.60 -4.02
C GLU A 241 17.58 -3.09 -4.28
N GLU A 242 16.49 -2.47 -3.82
CA GLU A 242 16.27 -1.02 -3.89
C GLU A 242 17.02 -0.24 -2.80
N LEU A 243 17.52 -0.91 -1.75
CA LEU A 243 18.20 -0.26 -0.62
C LEU A 243 19.60 0.20 -0.98
N GLY A 244 19.99 1.35 -0.42
CA GLY A 244 21.38 1.79 -0.44
C GLY A 244 22.28 0.88 0.40
N ARG A 245 23.57 0.82 0.06
CA ARG A 245 24.55 -0.06 0.72
C ARG A 245 24.62 0.12 2.25
N ASN A 246 24.52 1.36 2.74
CA ASN A 246 24.51 1.65 4.18
C ASN A 246 23.21 1.20 4.88
N GLU A 247 22.08 1.22 4.18
CA GLU A 247 20.81 0.72 4.71
C GLU A 247 20.83 -0.81 4.79
N LEU A 248 21.44 -1.48 3.81
CA LEU A 248 21.71 -2.92 3.86
C LEU A 248 22.62 -3.30 5.04
N PHE A 249 23.68 -2.54 5.31
CA PHE A 249 24.51 -2.75 6.49
C PHE A 249 23.73 -2.56 7.80
N ALA A 250 22.90 -1.52 7.89
CA ALA A 250 22.05 -1.30 9.07
C ALA A 250 21.06 -2.44 9.29
N LEU A 251 20.43 -2.94 8.21
CA LEU A 251 19.49 -4.05 8.27
C LEU A 251 20.19 -5.37 8.63
N LEU A 252 21.36 -5.64 8.04
CA LEU A 252 22.18 -6.81 8.37
C LEU A 252 22.61 -6.81 9.84
N ALA A 253 22.98 -5.64 10.36
CA ALA A 253 23.36 -5.46 11.75
C ALA A 253 22.21 -5.79 12.70
N VAL A 254 21.00 -5.26 12.45
CA VAL A 254 19.80 -5.59 13.23
C VAL A 254 19.52 -7.10 13.15
N SER A 255 19.60 -7.68 11.96
CA SER A 255 19.37 -9.11 11.73
C SER A 255 20.36 -10.02 12.47
N ARG A 256 21.64 -9.65 12.54
CA ARG A 256 22.65 -10.41 13.29
C ARG A 256 22.55 -10.19 14.79
N ALA A 257 22.18 -9.00 15.24
CA ALA A 257 22.06 -8.65 16.65
C ALA A 257 20.81 -9.29 17.30
N ILE A 258 19.71 -9.44 16.56
CA ILE A 258 18.44 -9.94 17.10
C ILE A 258 18.51 -11.42 17.47
N LYS A 259 19.26 -12.24 16.72
CA LYS A 259 19.42 -13.70 16.93
C LYS A 259 18.06 -14.37 17.18
N ASP A 260 17.87 -14.91 18.39
CA ASP A 260 16.66 -15.60 18.85
C ASP A 260 15.76 -14.72 19.76
N LYS A 261 16.05 -13.42 19.89
CA LYS A 261 15.26 -12.48 20.69
C LYS A 261 14.10 -11.90 19.87
N GLY A 262 12.98 -11.57 20.51
CA GLY A 262 11.84 -10.92 19.84
C GLY A 262 12.09 -9.45 19.46
N TYR A 263 13.02 -8.78 20.15
CA TYR A 263 13.46 -7.40 19.86
C TYR A 263 14.86 -7.16 20.42
N ILE A 264 15.49 -6.08 19.96
CA ILE A 264 16.77 -5.57 20.48
C ILE A 264 16.74 -4.07 20.67
N ARG A 265 17.62 -3.56 21.53
CA ARG A 265 17.83 -2.12 21.64
C ARG A 265 18.64 -1.62 20.44
N ILE A 266 18.31 -0.43 19.98
CA ILE A 266 19.00 0.18 18.83
C ILE A 266 20.51 0.35 19.06
N ASN A 267 20.95 0.57 20.30
CA ASN A 267 22.38 0.66 20.65
C ASN A 267 23.11 -0.68 20.46
N ASP A 268 22.43 -1.81 20.64
CA ASP A 268 23.02 -3.13 20.39
C ASP A 268 23.12 -3.38 18.89
N ALA A 269 22.12 -2.95 18.12
CA ALA A 269 22.18 -2.97 16.66
C ALA A 269 23.31 -2.06 16.13
N GLU A 270 23.53 -0.89 16.72
CA GLU A 270 24.59 0.04 16.33
C GLU A 270 25.98 -0.56 16.54
N LYS A 271 26.22 -1.27 17.65
CA LYS A 271 27.50 -1.98 17.86
C LYS A 271 27.74 -3.01 16.76
N THR A 272 26.71 -3.79 16.42
CA THR A 272 26.81 -4.77 15.33
C THR A 272 26.97 -4.08 13.97
N TYR A 273 26.43 -2.89 13.77
CA TYR A 273 26.60 -2.11 12.53
C TYR A 273 28.06 -1.71 12.31
N HIS A 274 28.78 -1.32 13.37
CA HIS A 274 30.20 -1.01 13.26
C HIS A 274 31.01 -2.24 12.83
N ILE A 275 30.70 -3.41 13.39
CA ILE A 275 31.33 -4.68 13.03
C ILE A 275 31.03 -5.04 11.57
N VAL A 276 29.76 -4.91 11.14
CA VAL A 276 29.36 -5.16 9.74
C VAL A 276 30.08 -4.21 8.78
N CYS A 277 30.20 -2.92 9.10
CA CYS A 277 30.94 -2.00 8.25
C CYS A 277 32.41 -2.39 8.13
N GLU A 278 33.05 -2.77 9.24
CA GLU A 278 34.45 -3.23 9.27
C GLU A 278 34.66 -4.50 8.43
N GLU A 279 33.79 -5.51 8.56
CA GLU A 279 33.85 -6.76 7.76
C GLU A 279 33.78 -6.51 6.24
N TYR A 280 33.09 -5.45 5.81
CA TYR A 280 32.94 -5.11 4.40
C TYR A 280 33.88 -3.99 3.94
N GLY A 281 34.86 -3.58 4.78
CA GLY A 281 35.87 -2.58 4.43
C GLY A 281 35.32 -1.15 4.31
N GLU A 282 34.23 -0.82 5.01
CA GLU A 282 33.54 0.47 4.93
C GLU A 282 33.61 1.21 6.27
N GLU A 283 33.71 2.54 6.23
CA GLU A 283 33.71 3.34 7.47
C GLU A 283 32.28 3.49 8.02
N PRO A 284 32.03 3.15 9.30
CA PRO A 284 30.72 3.27 9.89
C PRO A 284 30.26 4.73 9.98
N ARG A 285 29.00 4.97 9.61
CA ARG A 285 28.36 6.28 9.74
C ARG A 285 28.07 6.59 11.21
N LYS A 286 28.05 7.88 11.54
CA LYS A 286 27.78 8.38 12.90
C LYS A 286 26.39 7.96 13.40
N HIS A 287 26.25 7.89 14.72
CA HIS A 287 25.01 7.53 15.44
C HIS A 287 23.72 8.11 14.84
N THR A 288 23.66 9.43 14.63
CA THR A 288 22.46 10.10 14.08
C THR A 288 22.07 9.58 12.71
N GLN A 289 23.06 9.24 11.87
CA GLN A 289 22.83 8.73 10.53
C GLN A 289 22.39 7.26 10.56
N PHE A 290 22.98 6.44 11.43
CA PHE A 290 22.53 5.07 11.65
C PHE A 290 21.07 5.02 12.10
N TYR A 291 20.68 5.88 13.05
CA TYR A 291 19.29 6.02 13.48
C TYR A 291 18.36 6.42 12.33
N GLN A 292 18.82 7.27 11.42
CA GLN A 292 18.05 7.65 10.25
C GLN A 292 17.83 6.45 9.32
N TYR A 293 18.85 5.63 9.06
CA TYR A 293 18.70 4.37 8.30
C TYR A 293 17.69 3.43 8.95
N VAL A 294 17.78 3.20 10.27
CA VAL A 294 16.81 2.35 10.98
C VAL A 294 15.38 2.90 10.84
N ARG A 295 15.19 4.22 10.95
CA ARG A 295 13.88 4.85 10.74
C ARG A 295 13.37 4.73 9.32
N ASP A 296 14.25 4.83 8.33
CA ASP A 296 13.86 4.70 6.92
C ASP A 296 13.51 3.25 6.57
N LEU A 297 14.26 2.28 7.11
CA LEU A 297 13.91 0.86 7.05
C LEU A 297 12.56 0.55 7.73
N MET A 298 12.22 1.23 8.82
CA MET A 298 10.89 1.12 9.44
C MET A 298 9.78 1.68 8.55
N LYS A 299 10.00 2.82 7.86
CA LYS A 299 9.02 3.36 6.91
C LYS A 299 8.76 2.42 5.73
N GLN A 300 9.75 1.61 5.37
CA GLN A 300 9.65 0.59 4.32
C GLN A 300 9.06 -0.75 4.82
N ASN A 301 8.72 -0.83 6.11
CA ASN A 301 8.27 -2.04 6.81
C ASN A 301 9.28 -3.19 6.78
N LEU A 302 10.58 -2.88 6.72
CA LEU A 302 11.64 -3.89 6.86
C LEU A 302 12.04 -4.10 8.33
N LEU A 303 11.75 -3.11 9.18
CA LEU A 303 11.93 -3.13 10.63
C LEU A 303 10.65 -2.64 11.32
N SER A 304 10.44 -3.04 12.57
CA SER A 304 9.32 -2.56 13.41
C SER A 304 9.81 -2.04 14.74
N GLU A 305 9.08 -1.07 15.31
CA GLU A 305 9.34 -0.58 16.67
C GLU A 305 8.67 -1.51 17.70
N ALA A 306 9.47 -2.02 18.63
CA ALA A 306 8.99 -2.82 19.76
C ALA A 306 8.88 -1.96 21.02
N LYS A 307 7.85 -2.20 21.84
CA LYS A 307 7.70 -1.53 23.14
C LYS A 307 8.27 -2.42 24.24
N ASP A 308 9.33 -1.94 24.89
CA ASP A 308 9.89 -2.56 26.10
C ASP A 308 9.08 -2.10 27.32
N ALA A 309 8.45 -3.02 28.05
CA ALA A 309 7.59 -2.69 29.19
C ALA A 309 8.37 -2.11 30.39
N GLU A 310 9.68 -2.34 30.46
CA GLU A 310 10.52 -1.98 31.60
C GLU A 310 11.40 -0.73 31.39
N SER A 311 11.49 -0.17 30.18
CA SER A 311 12.34 1.00 29.92
C SER A 311 11.83 1.90 28.81
N SER A 312 11.33 3.09 29.18
CA SER A 312 10.77 4.08 28.26
C SER A 312 11.80 4.96 27.52
N LYS A 313 13.12 4.74 27.74
CA LYS A 313 14.16 5.68 27.28
C LYS A 313 14.96 5.25 26.06
N SER A 314 14.88 3.99 25.62
CA SER A 314 15.65 3.48 24.47
C SER A 314 14.78 2.77 23.45
N MET A 315 14.83 3.24 22.19
CA MET A 315 14.13 2.64 21.04
C MET A 315 14.52 1.16 20.88
N CYS A 316 13.50 0.30 20.80
CA CYS A 316 13.67 -1.12 20.52
C CYS A 316 13.16 -1.45 19.12
N VAL A 317 13.87 -2.36 18.45
CA VAL A 317 13.67 -2.72 17.05
C VAL A 317 13.45 -4.22 16.94
N SER A 318 12.52 -4.63 16.09
CA SER A 318 12.21 -6.02 15.76
C SER A 318 12.15 -6.23 14.24
N LEU A 319 12.23 -7.50 13.83
CA LEU A 319 11.95 -7.93 12.45
C LEU A 319 10.48 -8.36 12.36
N PRO A 320 9.67 -7.76 11.46
CA PRO A 320 8.26 -8.10 11.36
C PRO A 320 8.03 -9.48 10.72
N ASP A 321 8.74 -9.77 9.61
CA ASP A 321 8.28 -10.82 8.68
C ASP A 321 9.33 -11.88 8.32
N ILE A 322 10.62 -11.54 8.37
CA ILE A 322 11.70 -12.43 7.89
C ILE A 322 12.47 -12.98 9.08
N PRO A 323 12.64 -14.32 9.18
CA PRO A 323 13.56 -14.91 10.14
C PRO A 323 14.96 -14.31 10.00
N SER A 324 15.55 -13.87 11.11
CA SER A 324 16.85 -13.19 11.16
C SER A 324 17.96 -13.91 10.38
N LYS A 325 18.06 -15.24 10.52
CA LYS A 325 19.06 -16.04 9.79
C LYS A 325 18.89 -16.01 8.27
N GLU A 326 17.65 -15.99 7.80
CA GLU A 326 17.34 -15.97 6.37
C GLU A 326 17.58 -14.58 5.78
N LEU A 327 17.19 -13.53 6.52
CA LEU A 327 17.45 -12.14 6.13
C LEU A 327 18.96 -11.85 6.00
N SER A 328 19.75 -12.27 7.00
CA SER A 328 21.21 -12.08 6.99
C SER A 328 21.87 -12.72 5.77
N LYS A 329 21.58 -14.00 5.48
CA LYS A 329 22.16 -14.73 4.35
C LYS A 329 21.92 -14.03 3.00
N ARG A 330 20.76 -13.39 2.85
CA ARG A 330 20.41 -12.72 1.59
C ARG A 330 21.05 -11.37 1.45
N ILE A 331 21.09 -10.60 2.53
CA ILE A 331 21.82 -9.33 2.50
C ILE A 331 23.30 -9.60 2.20
N GLU A 332 23.89 -10.64 2.79
CA GLU A 332 25.25 -11.09 2.48
C GLU A 332 25.38 -11.47 1.00
N LYS A 333 24.43 -12.21 0.43
CA LYS A 333 24.42 -12.52 -1.01
C LYS A 333 24.34 -11.28 -1.91
N ILE A 334 23.63 -10.24 -1.50
CA ILE A 334 23.51 -8.97 -2.24
C ILE A 334 24.79 -8.14 -2.11
N LEU A 335 25.38 -8.08 -0.92
CA LEU A 335 26.59 -7.31 -0.63
C LEU A 335 27.86 -7.96 -1.20
N GLY A 336 27.84 -9.27 -1.43
CA GLY A 336 28.99 -10.08 -1.82
C GLY A 336 29.75 -10.63 -0.62
N ASP A 337 30.86 -11.33 -0.88
CA ASP A 337 31.70 -11.86 0.20
C ASP A 337 32.37 -10.72 0.99
N PRO A 338 32.43 -10.81 2.34
CA PRO A 338 33.21 -9.90 3.17
C PRO A 338 34.70 -9.87 2.76
N GLN A 339 35.41 -8.80 3.12
CA GLN A 339 36.84 -8.65 2.79
C GLN A 339 37.75 -9.61 3.57
#